data_AF-A0A917TQV8-F1
#
_entry.id   AF-A0A917TQV8-F1
#
_cell.length_a   1.000
_cell.length_b   1.000
_cell.length_c   1.000
_cell.angle_alpha   90.00
_cell.angle_beta   90.00
_cell.angle_gamma   90.00
#
_symmetry.space_group_name_H-M   'P 1'
#
loop_
_entity.id
_entity.type
_entity.pdbx_description
1 polymer ?
#
loop_
_entity_poly.entity_id
_entity_poly.type
_entity_poly.pdbx_seq_one_letter_code
_entity_poly.pdbx_strand_id
1 'polypeptide(L)'
;MTEFSPDDLPDWDLLAGSVERVPAGIELVAAGIVRELRGRRAVIGMPGVGWRRDLRVDNPVVQASRTYVPVLPEQEWYRAEAEQTEVFAPLVPLERVWVERTSPTVRPPEDADIVSRLVSLDAPPSRPPRRVRDVSGVTGLRVVRVPGPDDKAGRDERDLRAVTEPYNSAEGDICVRVCREVEWYRWGWSGQIPKTMEVPTHLLWVE
;
A
#
# COMPACT_ATOMS: atom_id res chain seq x y z
N MET A 1 -33.81 -17.08 -11.57
CA MET A 1 -32.43 -17.21 -11.07
C MET A 1 -31.59 -17.49 -12.30
N THR A 2 -31.04 -16.46 -12.91
CA THR A 2 -30.29 -16.55 -14.16
C THR A 2 -28.85 -16.89 -13.78
N GLU A 3 -28.36 -18.04 -14.22
CA GLU A 3 -26.96 -18.45 -14.02
C GLU A 3 -26.07 -17.49 -14.83
N PHE A 4 -25.15 -16.81 -14.13
CA PHE A 4 -24.13 -15.96 -14.75
C PHE A 4 -22.99 -16.87 -15.23
N SER A 5 -22.74 -16.93 -16.55
CA SER A 5 -21.62 -17.69 -17.09
C SER A 5 -20.32 -16.88 -16.91
N PRO A 6 -19.18 -17.51 -16.56
CA PRO A 6 -17.87 -16.84 -16.58
C PRO A 6 -17.52 -16.22 -17.94
N ASP A 7 -18.10 -16.75 -19.02
CA ASP A 7 -17.91 -16.29 -20.40
C ASP A 7 -18.73 -15.02 -20.74
N ASP A 8 -19.65 -14.59 -19.87
CA ASP A 8 -20.42 -13.35 -20.05
C ASP A 8 -19.69 -12.10 -19.51
N LEU A 9 -18.49 -12.27 -18.96
CA LEU A 9 -17.65 -11.15 -18.55
C LEU A 9 -17.06 -10.50 -19.81
N PRO A 10 -17.21 -9.18 -20.00
CA PRO A 10 -16.56 -8.50 -21.12
C PRO A 10 -15.06 -8.77 -21.10
N ASP A 11 -14.51 -9.06 -22.27
CA ASP A 11 -13.07 -9.20 -22.46
C ASP A 11 -12.42 -7.82 -22.27
N TRP A 12 -12.11 -7.53 -21.01
CA TRP A 12 -11.50 -6.27 -20.60
C TRP A 12 -10.12 -6.06 -21.24
N ASP A 13 -9.45 -7.13 -21.68
CA ASP A 13 -8.17 -7.03 -22.38
C ASP A 13 -8.36 -6.50 -23.82
N LEU A 14 -9.53 -6.72 -24.44
CA LEU A 14 -9.92 -6.13 -25.74
C LEU A 14 -10.41 -4.68 -25.62
N LEU A 15 -11.06 -4.30 -24.51
CA LEU A 15 -11.46 -2.91 -24.24
C LEU A 15 -10.28 -2.04 -23.79
N ALA A 16 -9.29 -2.65 -23.12
CA ALA A 16 -8.03 -2.03 -22.74
C ALA A 16 -7.03 -1.96 -23.91
N GLY A 17 -7.46 -1.46 -25.08
CA GLY A 17 -6.59 -1.15 -26.23
C GLY A 17 -5.46 -0.12 -25.95
N SER A 18 -5.16 0.18 -24.69
CA SER A 18 -3.99 0.91 -24.22
C SER A 18 -3.18 -0.01 -23.29
N VAL A 19 -1.86 -0.06 -23.49
CA VAL A 19 -0.92 -0.78 -22.61
C VAL A 19 -1.28 -0.48 -21.16
N GLU A 20 -1.82 -1.47 -20.45
CA GLU A 20 -2.31 -1.29 -19.08
C GLU A 20 -1.18 -0.69 -18.24
N ARG A 21 -1.39 0.54 -17.76
CA ARG A 21 -0.35 1.28 -17.07
C ARG A 21 -0.12 0.64 -15.70
N VAL A 22 1.01 -0.06 -15.56
CA VAL A 22 1.42 -0.64 -14.29
C VAL A 22 2.03 0.44 -13.39
N PRO A 23 1.49 0.69 -12.18
CA PRO A 23 2.05 1.67 -11.25
C PRO A 23 3.44 1.22 -10.76
N ALA A 24 4.19 2.14 -10.15
CA ALA A 24 5.44 1.77 -9.48
C ALA A 24 5.19 0.84 -8.28
N GLY A 25 6.07 -0.14 -8.05
CA GLY A 25 6.03 -0.96 -6.84
C GLY A 25 6.68 -0.25 -5.64
N ILE A 26 6.75 -0.95 -4.51
CA ILE A 26 7.40 -0.48 -3.29
C ILE A 26 8.71 -1.24 -3.08
N GLU A 27 9.80 -0.50 -3.03
CA GLU A 27 11.12 -0.97 -2.61
C GLU A 27 11.32 -0.66 -1.12
N LEU A 28 12.03 -1.54 -0.41
CA LEU A 28 12.39 -1.35 0.99
C LEU A 28 13.87 -0.98 1.08
N VAL A 29 14.13 0.20 1.62
CA VAL A 29 15.46 0.81 1.63
C VAL A 29 15.93 0.94 3.07
N ALA A 30 17.18 0.59 3.37
CA ALA A 30 17.73 0.75 4.71
C ALA A 30 17.61 2.22 5.17
N ALA A 31 17.11 2.44 6.39
CA ALA A 31 16.84 3.79 6.89
C ALA A 31 18.10 4.67 6.97
N GLY A 32 19.27 4.07 7.21
CA GLY A 32 20.54 4.80 7.34
C GLY A 32 21.03 5.51 6.07
N ILE A 33 20.47 5.20 4.90
CA ILE A 33 20.79 5.89 3.65
C ILE A 33 19.72 6.92 3.23
N VAL A 34 18.65 7.06 4.02
CA VAL A 34 17.54 7.97 3.74
C VAL A 34 17.67 9.23 4.59
N ARG A 35 17.64 10.40 3.94
CA ARG A 35 17.85 11.70 4.61
C ARG A 35 16.70 12.13 5.51
N GLU A 36 15.46 11.92 5.07
CA GLU A 36 14.26 12.33 5.81
C GLU A 36 13.46 11.09 6.18
N LEU A 37 13.40 10.78 7.49
CA LEU A 37 12.67 9.60 7.98
C LEU A 37 11.27 9.95 8.46
N ARG A 38 11.04 11.12 9.07
CA ARG A 38 9.77 11.47 9.70
C ARG A 38 8.56 11.19 8.82
N GLY A 39 7.64 10.41 9.37
CA GLY A 39 6.37 10.04 8.75
C GLY A 39 6.46 9.00 7.65
N ARG A 40 7.66 8.51 7.27
CA ARG A 40 7.77 7.44 6.29
C ARG A 40 7.21 6.13 6.83
N ARG A 41 6.56 5.38 5.94
CA ARG A 41 6.19 3.98 6.22
C ARG A 41 7.45 3.13 6.35
N ALA A 42 7.43 2.25 7.32
CA ALA A 42 8.59 1.52 7.75
C ALA A 42 8.31 0.04 7.95
N VAL A 43 9.38 -0.72 7.83
CA VAL A 43 9.45 -2.13 8.15
C VAL A 43 10.60 -2.28 9.15
N ILE A 44 10.34 -2.98 10.24
CA ILE A 44 11.40 -3.34 11.19
C ILE A 44 11.61 -4.85 11.16
N GLY A 45 12.80 -5.30 11.49
CA GLY A 45 13.06 -6.72 11.60
C GLY A 45 14.52 -7.07 11.77
N MET A 46 14.79 -8.36 11.63
CA MET A 46 16.13 -8.92 11.73
C MET A 46 16.34 -9.90 10.58
N PRO A 47 17.45 -9.75 9.82
CA PRO A 47 17.83 -10.71 8.80
C PRO A 47 17.80 -12.16 9.31
N GLY A 48 17.27 -13.06 8.49
CA GLY A 48 17.10 -14.48 8.83
C GLY A 48 15.95 -14.80 9.80
N VAL A 49 15.28 -13.80 10.39
CA VAL A 49 14.19 -14.02 11.36
C VAL A 49 12.84 -13.61 10.78
N GLY A 50 12.72 -12.37 10.30
CA GLY A 50 11.46 -11.87 9.75
C GLY A 50 11.26 -10.38 9.92
N TRP A 51 10.10 -9.92 9.44
CA TRP A 51 9.80 -8.51 9.20
C TRP A 51 8.41 -8.14 9.72
N ARG A 52 8.30 -6.98 10.37
CA ARG A 52 7.04 -6.39 10.84
C ARG A 52 6.75 -5.10 10.08
N ARG A 53 5.52 -4.95 9.61
CA ARG A 53 5.03 -3.86 8.76
C ARG A 53 3.92 -3.06 9.43
N ASP A 54 3.34 -2.12 8.69
CA ASP A 54 2.29 -1.19 9.14
C ASP A 54 2.77 -0.26 10.25
N LEU A 55 3.99 0.27 10.06
CA LEU A 55 4.69 1.13 10.98
C LEU A 55 5.05 2.45 10.29
N ARG A 56 5.21 3.51 11.08
CA ARG A 56 5.82 4.77 10.67
C ARG A 56 6.95 5.15 11.60
N VAL A 57 7.94 5.82 11.04
CA VAL A 57 9.14 6.27 11.74
C VAL A 57 9.11 7.77 11.99
N ASP A 58 9.78 8.22 13.04
CA ASP A 58 10.10 9.64 13.26
C ASP A 58 11.60 9.91 13.02
N ASN A 59 12.03 11.14 13.28
CA ASN A 59 13.42 11.55 13.19
C ASN A 59 14.32 10.71 14.12
N PRO A 60 15.51 10.31 13.63
CA PRO A 60 16.41 9.49 14.40
C PRO A 60 16.97 10.26 15.60
N VAL A 61 17.27 9.53 16.66
CA VAL A 61 17.88 10.03 17.90
C VAL A 61 19.16 9.28 18.19
N VAL A 62 20.18 9.97 18.73
CA VAL A 62 21.45 9.35 19.11
C VAL A 62 21.45 9.15 20.62
N GLN A 63 21.66 7.91 21.07
CA GLN A 63 21.79 7.54 22.47
C GLN A 63 22.98 6.61 22.67
N ALA A 64 23.84 6.92 23.64
CA ALA A 64 25.02 6.10 23.97
C ALA A 64 25.84 5.67 22.74
N SER A 65 26.12 6.62 21.84
CA SER A 65 26.89 6.41 20.59
C SER A 65 26.23 5.48 19.57
N ARG A 66 24.93 5.20 19.69
CA ARG A 66 24.14 4.46 18.70
C ARG A 66 22.96 5.30 18.22
N THR A 67 22.62 5.15 16.95
CA THR A 67 21.46 5.81 16.35
C THR A 67 20.25 4.89 16.46
N TYR A 68 19.16 5.42 17.01
CA TYR A 68 17.88 4.77 17.11
C TYR A 68 16.83 5.57 16.34
N VAL A 69 15.79 4.90 15.90
CA VAL A 69 14.65 5.48 15.22
C VAL A 69 13.40 5.20 16.06
N PRO A 70 12.62 6.22 16.45
CA PRO A 70 11.31 6.03 17.04
C PRO A 70 10.36 5.40 16.02
N VAL A 71 9.65 4.33 16.40
CA VAL A 71 8.74 3.59 15.50
C VAL A 71 7.37 3.44 16.13
N LEU A 72 6.31 3.81 15.41
CA LEU A 72 4.93 3.68 15.84
C LEU A 72 4.12 2.81 14.86
N PRO A 73 3.10 2.08 15.33
CA PRO A 73 2.03 1.59 14.45
C PRO A 73 1.43 2.74 13.63
N GLU A 74 1.10 2.49 12.36
CA GLU A 74 0.52 3.51 11.46
C GLU A 74 -0.71 4.20 12.08
N GLN A 75 -1.62 3.44 12.69
CA GLN A 75 -2.81 3.97 13.36
C GLN A 75 -2.46 4.98 14.47
N GLU A 76 -1.45 4.67 15.29
CA GLU A 76 -1.04 5.55 16.39
C GLU A 76 -0.34 6.79 15.87
N TRP A 77 0.48 6.66 14.83
CA TRP A 77 1.12 7.79 14.17
C TRP A 77 0.08 8.75 13.58
N TYR A 78 -0.93 8.23 12.88
CA TYR A 78 -1.99 9.05 12.30
C TYR A 78 -2.85 9.74 13.36
N ARG A 79 -3.16 9.05 14.46
CA ARG A 79 -3.85 9.67 15.59
C ARG A 79 -3.01 10.79 16.21
N ALA A 80 -1.73 10.53 16.47
CA ALA A 80 -0.80 11.51 17.04
C ALA A 80 -0.70 12.77 16.17
N GLU A 81 -0.51 12.61 14.85
CA GLU A 81 -0.48 13.74 13.92
C GLU A 81 -1.83 14.47 13.82
N ALA A 82 -2.96 13.76 13.87
CA ALA A 82 -4.28 14.39 13.78
C ALA A 82 -4.65 15.17 15.05
N GLU A 83 -4.30 14.65 16.22
CA GLU A 83 -4.61 15.24 17.54
C GLU A 83 -3.48 16.13 18.07
N GLN A 84 -2.39 16.27 17.31
CA GLN A 84 -1.19 17.04 17.69
C GLN A 84 -0.68 16.65 19.09
N THR A 85 -0.67 15.35 19.37
CA THR A 85 -0.34 14.79 20.68
C THR A 85 0.96 14.01 20.60
N GLU A 86 1.82 14.17 21.61
CA GLU A 86 3.05 13.39 21.73
C GLU A 86 2.74 11.95 22.15
N VAL A 87 3.35 10.99 21.45
CA VAL A 87 3.21 9.56 21.76
C VAL A 87 4.59 8.96 21.98
N PHE A 88 4.70 8.16 23.04
CA PHE A 88 5.93 7.43 23.33
C PHE A 88 6.12 6.30 22.33
N ALA A 89 7.11 6.44 21.46
CA ALA A 89 7.48 5.43 20.48
C ALA A 89 8.66 4.59 20.98
N PRO A 90 8.62 3.25 20.83
CA PRO A 90 9.79 2.42 21.05
C PRO A 90 10.95 2.84 20.12
N LEU A 91 12.16 2.82 20.66
CA LEU A 91 13.39 3.11 19.94
C LEU A 91 13.97 1.83 19.34
N VAL A 92 14.05 1.79 18.00
CA VAL A 92 14.60 0.66 17.25
C VAL A 92 15.98 1.04 16.72
N PRO A 93 17.02 0.19 16.86
CA PRO A 93 18.32 0.47 16.25
C PRO A 93 18.20 0.73 14.75
N LEU A 94 18.85 1.78 14.24
CA LEU A 94 18.73 2.24 12.85
C LEU A 94 18.98 1.12 11.83
N GLU A 95 19.92 0.22 12.11
CA GLU A 95 20.28 -0.92 11.27
C GLU A 95 19.18 -1.98 11.14
N ARG A 96 18.11 -1.89 11.96
CA ARG A 96 16.94 -2.77 11.94
C ARG A 96 15.70 -2.11 11.35
N VAL A 97 15.87 -0.97 10.67
CA VAL A 97 14.77 -0.19 10.10
C VAL A 97 14.98 -0.03 8.60
N TRP A 98 13.94 -0.38 7.85
CA TRP A 98 13.80 -0.13 6.42
C TRP A 98 12.59 0.77 6.20
N VAL A 99 12.65 1.62 5.18
CA VAL A 99 11.54 2.49 4.80
C VAL A 99 11.08 2.20 3.39
N GLU A 100 9.79 2.38 3.16
CA GLU A 100 9.18 2.23 1.86
C GLU A 100 9.58 3.37 0.92
N ARG A 101 9.90 3.04 -0.33
CA ARG A 101 10.15 3.96 -1.42
C ARG A 101 9.48 3.44 -2.69
N THR A 102 8.73 4.30 -3.39
CA THR A 102 8.18 3.95 -4.71
C THR A 102 9.31 3.74 -5.70
N SER A 103 9.29 2.62 -6.42
CA SER A 103 10.28 2.31 -7.45
C SER A 103 9.64 1.74 -8.71
N PRO A 104 9.93 2.29 -9.90
CA PRO A 104 9.46 1.75 -11.17
C PRO A 104 10.18 0.45 -11.58
N THR A 105 11.24 0.06 -10.88
CA THR A 105 11.97 -1.20 -11.14
C THR A 105 11.30 -2.40 -10.48
N VAL A 106 10.46 -2.18 -9.47
CA VAL A 106 9.69 -3.22 -8.81
C VAL A 106 8.40 -3.43 -9.60
N ARG A 107 8.33 -4.56 -10.31
CA ARG A 107 7.23 -4.90 -11.23
C ARG A 107 6.57 -6.21 -10.83
N PRO A 108 5.28 -6.41 -11.16
CA PRO A 108 4.61 -7.70 -11.01
C PRO A 108 5.46 -8.81 -11.67
N PRO A 109 5.65 -9.96 -11.01
CA PRO A 109 6.29 -11.11 -11.65
C PRO A 109 5.40 -11.64 -12.79
N GLU A 110 6.01 -12.08 -13.89
CA GLU A 110 5.29 -12.60 -15.06
C GLU A 110 4.72 -14.01 -14.82
N ASP A 111 5.45 -14.86 -14.08
CA ASP A 111 5.05 -16.23 -13.72
C ASP A 111 5.27 -16.50 -12.23
N ALA A 112 4.21 -16.88 -11.51
CA ALA A 112 4.20 -16.96 -10.05
C ALA A 112 4.09 -18.40 -9.51
N ASP A 113 4.95 -19.31 -9.98
CA ASP A 113 5.15 -20.56 -9.24
C ASP A 113 5.74 -20.29 -7.84
N ILE A 114 5.81 -21.31 -6.97
CA ILE A 114 6.31 -21.10 -5.60
C ILE A 114 7.81 -20.84 -5.54
N VAL A 115 8.57 -21.36 -6.50
CA VAL A 115 10.03 -21.24 -6.58
C VAL A 115 10.42 -19.83 -7.03
N SER A 116 9.70 -19.26 -8.01
CA SER A 116 9.88 -17.87 -8.46
C SER A 116 9.53 -16.83 -7.39
N ARG A 117 8.77 -17.24 -6.36
CA ARG A 117 8.38 -16.40 -5.21
C ARG A 117 9.31 -16.51 -4.00
N LEU A 118 10.39 -17.29 -4.08
CA LEU A 118 11.39 -17.35 -3.01
C LEU A 118 12.10 -16.00 -2.87
N VAL A 119 12.36 -15.58 -1.63
CA VAL A 119 12.97 -14.30 -1.30
C VAL A 119 14.25 -14.49 -0.50
N SER A 120 15.18 -13.54 -0.60
CA SER A 120 16.29 -13.45 0.37
C SER A 120 15.75 -13.06 1.75
N LEU A 121 16.38 -13.57 2.80
CA LEU A 121 16.10 -13.20 4.19
C LEU A 121 17.05 -12.12 4.71
N ASP A 122 17.94 -11.58 3.88
CA ASP A 122 18.91 -10.54 4.27
C ASP A 122 18.26 -9.15 4.38
N ALA A 123 17.15 -8.95 3.68
CA ALA A 123 16.38 -7.71 3.65
C ALA A 123 14.89 -8.01 3.47
N PRO A 124 13.99 -7.10 3.89
CA PRO A 124 12.57 -7.25 3.61
C PRO A 124 12.31 -7.25 2.09
N PRO A 125 11.43 -8.14 1.59
CA PRO A 125 11.16 -8.25 0.17
C PRO A 125 10.47 -6.99 -0.35
N SER A 126 10.79 -6.60 -1.59
CA SER A 126 10.03 -5.57 -2.32
C SER A 126 8.59 -6.02 -2.55
N ARG A 127 7.70 -5.04 -2.77
CA ARG A 127 6.28 -5.29 -3.00
C ARG A 127 5.93 -4.85 -4.41
N PRO A 128 5.82 -5.80 -5.34
CA PRO A 128 5.26 -5.49 -6.65
C PRO A 128 3.77 -5.17 -6.52
N PRO A 129 3.28 -4.20 -7.31
CA PRO A 129 1.86 -3.90 -7.31
C PRO A 129 1.10 -5.11 -7.86
N ARG A 130 -0.10 -5.38 -7.34
CA ARG A 130 -0.97 -6.46 -7.84
C ARG A 130 -2.30 -5.88 -8.29
N ARG A 131 -2.86 -6.33 -9.41
CA ARG A 131 -4.18 -5.86 -9.84
C ARG A 131 -5.20 -6.24 -8.77
N VAL A 132 -6.15 -5.35 -8.48
CA VAL A 132 -7.22 -5.65 -7.51
C VAL A 132 -8.02 -6.89 -7.91
N ARG A 133 -8.25 -7.11 -9.22
CA ARG A 133 -8.96 -8.29 -9.75
C ARG A 133 -8.28 -9.63 -9.44
N ASP A 134 -6.97 -9.62 -9.19
CA ASP A 134 -6.17 -10.84 -8.94
C ASP A 134 -6.03 -11.17 -7.45
N VAL A 135 -6.64 -10.36 -6.56
CA VAL A 135 -6.51 -10.48 -5.11
C VAL A 135 -7.85 -10.88 -4.50
N SER A 136 -7.87 -11.97 -3.72
CA SER A 136 -9.09 -12.59 -3.18
C SER A 136 -9.80 -11.77 -2.09
N GLY A 137 -9.17 -10.73 -1.55
CA GLY A 137 -9.76 -9.84 -0.54
C GLY A 137 -8.98 -8.54 -0.47
N VAL A 138 -9.66 -7.41 -0.60
CA VAL A 138 -9.01 -6.10 -0.74
C VAL A 138 -9.37 -5.10 0.36
N THR A 139 -10.43 -5.33 1.13
CA THR A 139 -10.83 -4.40 2.20
C THR A 139 -9.68 -4.15 3.18
N GLY A 140 -9.43 -2.88 3.46
CA GLY A 140 -8.37 -2.41 4.34
C GLY A 140 -6.96 -2.41 3.73
N LEU A 141 -6.76 -3.01 2.55
CA LEU A 141 -5.48 -2.97 1.85
C LEU A 141 -5.20 -1.58 1.30
N ARG A 142 -3.90 -1.25 1.24
CA ARG A 142 -3.42 -0.07 0.53
C ARG A 142 -3.55 -0.29 -0.97
N VAL A 143 -4.10 0.71 -1.63
CA VAL A 143 -4.31 0.68 -3.08
C VAL A 143 -3.75 1.95 -3.72
N VAL A 144 -3.40 1.82 -4.99
CA VAL A 144 -3.04 2.91 -5.88
C VAL A 144 -4.02 2.92 -7.04
N ARG A 145 -4.55 4.11 -7.34
CA ARG A 145 -5.40 4.35 -8.50
C ARG A 145 -4.53 4.87 -9.63
N VAL A 146 -4.52 4.17 -10.75
CA VAL A 146 -3.90 4.69 -11.97
C VAL A 146 -4.90 5.61 -12.70
N PRO A 147 -4.43 6.63 -13.43
CA PRO A 147 -5.32 7.52 -14.16
C PRO A 147 -6.14 6.76 -15.20
N GLY A 148 -7.45 7.02 -15.26
CA GLY A 148 -8.34 6.48 -16.28
C GLY A 148 -8.27 7.22 -17.62
N PRO A 149 -9.02 6.76 -18.64
CA PRO A 149 -9.06 7.39 -19.97
C PRO A 149 -9.48 8.86 -19.95
N ASP A 150 -10.37 9.22 -19.04
CA ASP A 150 -10.89 10.59 -18.88
C ASP A 150 -9.98 11.48 -18.02
N ASP A 151 -8.98 10.90 -17.34
CA ASP A 151 -8.02 11.66 -16.56
C ASP A 151 -6.93 12.22 -17.48
N LYS A 152 -6.77 13.55 -17.49
CA LYS A 152 -5.66 14.20 -18.20
C LYS A 152 -4.32 13.68 -17.65
N ALA A 153 -3.62 12.83 -18.41
CA ALA A 153 -2.26 12.32 -18.17
C ALA A 153 -1.80 12.43 -16.70
N GLY A 154 -2.56 11.80 -15.80
CA GLY A 154 -2.41 11.99 -14.37
C GLY A 154 -1.19 11.28 -13.79
N ARG A 155 -0.84 11.65 -12.56
CA ARG A 155 0.03 10.83 -11.71
C ARG A 155 -0.82 9.76 -11.03
N ASP A 156 -0.21 8.64 -10.69
CA ASP A 156 -0.85 7.61 -9.89
C ASP A 156 -1.27 8.22 -8.54
N GLU A 157 -2.49 7.97 -8.11
CA GLU A 157 -3.02 8.43 -6.84
C GLU A 157 -2.80 7.37 -5.77
N ARG A 158 -1.95 7.68 -4.79
CA ARG A 158 -1.56 6.81 -3.67
C ARG A 158 -2.15 7.31 -2.36
N ASP A 159 -1.78 6.60 -1.29
CA ASP A 159 -2.28 6.84 0.07
C ASP A 159 -3.81 6.67 0.12
N LEU A 160 -4.29 5.65 -0.57
CA LEU A 160 -5.68 5.20 -0.58
C LEU A 160 -5.78 3.84 0.13
N ARG A 161 -6.93 3.58 0.74
CA ARG A 161 -7.30 2.26 1.25
C ARG A 161 -8.64 1.84 0.70
N ALA A 162 -8.76 0.56 0.36
CA ALA A 162 -10.02 -0.03 -0.03
C ALA A 162 -10.95 -0.17 1.18
N VAL A 163 -12.18 0.27 1.04
CA VAL A 163 -13.21 0.28 2.08
C VAL A 163 -14.20 -0.87 1.93
N THR A 164 -14.33 -1.40 0.71
CA THR A 164 -15.21 -2.53 0.39
C THR A 164 -14.46 -3.58 -0.39
N GLU A 165 -15.03 -4.78 -0.45
CA GLU A 165 -14.73 -5.75 -1.49
C GLU A 165 -15.29 -5.28 -2.85
N PRO A 166 -14.88 -5.90 -3.98
CA PRO A 166 -15.44 -5.59 -5.29
C PRO A 166 -16.95 -5.83 -5.35
N TYR A 167 -17.68 -4.90 -5.96
CA TYR A 167 -19.13 -4.98 -6.16
C TYR A 167 -19.53 -4.39 -7.52
N ASN A 168 -20.73 -4.75 -7.99
CA ASN A 168 -21.29 -4.17 -9.21
C ASN A 168 -21.87 -2.78 -8.93
N SER A 169 -21.39 -1.77 -9.66
CA SER A 169 -21.92 -0.41 -9.59
C SER A 169 -23.33 -0.33 -10.20
N ALA A 170 -23.98 0.83 -10.02
CA ALA A 170 -25.26 1.12 -10.66
C ALA A 170 -25.14 1.16 -12.21
N GLU A 171 -23.94 1.38 -12.73
CA GLU A 171 -23.61 1.47 -14.16
C GLU A 171 -23.19 0.11 -14.75
N GLY A 172 -23.07 -0.92 -13.91
CA GLY A 172 -22.71 -2.29 -14.33
C GLY A 172 -21.22 -2.60 -14.30
N ASP A 173 -20.38 -1.65 -13.87
CA ASP A 173 -18.94 -1.86 -13.70
C ASP A 173 -18.61 -2.58 -12.40
N ILE A 174 -17.51 -3.34 -12.38
CA ILE A 174 -16.97 -3.90 -11.14
C ILE A 174 -16.09 -2.83 -10.48
N CYS A 175 -16.51 -2.37 -9.31
CA CYS A 175 -15.91 -1.26 -8.59
C CYS A 175 -15.51 -1.63 -7.16
N VAL A 176 -14.61 -0.84 -6.59
CA VAL A 176 -14.27 -0.84 -5.17
C VAL A 176 -14.40 0.59 -4.64
N ARG A 177 -14.96 0.75 -3.42
CA ARG A 177 -14.89 2.04 -2.73
C ARG A 177 -13.53 2.19 -2.08
N VAL A 178 -12.90 3.33 -2.31
CA VAL A 178 -11.64 3.70 -1.67
C VAL A 178 -11.80 5.01 -0.89
N CYS A 179 -10.98 5.21 0.12
CA CYS A 179 -10.85 6.48 0.83
C CYS A 179 -9.38 6.85 1.03
N ARG A 180 -9.11 8.08 1.47
CA ARG A 180 -7.75 8.49 1.85
C ARG A 180 -7.31 7.70 3.08
N GLU A 181 -6.04 7.29 3.12
CA GLU A 181 -5.48 6.51 4.24
C GLU A 181 -5.65 7.22 5.59
N VAL A 182 -5.49 8.55 5.63
CA VAL A 182 -5.71 9.33 6.85
C VAL A 182 -7.17 9.25 7.33
N GLU A 183 -8.13 9.19 6.41
CA GLU A 183 -9.56 9.07 6.75
C GLU A 183 -9.90 7.65 7.19
N TRP A 184 -9.30 6.63 6.56
CA TRP A 184 -9.40 5.24 6.98
C TRP A 184 -9.00 5.06 8.45
N TYR A 185 -7.84 5.60 8.82
CA TYR A 185 -7.34 5.47 10.18
C TYR A 185 -8.14 6.32 11.17
N ARG A 186 -8.49 7.56 10.78
CA ARG A 186 -9.37 8.43 11.57
C ARG A 186 -10.68 7.74 11.92
N TRP A 187 -11.30 7.06 10.95
CA TRP A 187 -12.54 6.33 11.16
C TRP A 187 -12.42 5.32 12.32
N GLY A 188 -11.29 4.62 12.41
CA GLY A 188 -11.05 3.62 13.44
C GLY A 188 -11.03 4.16 14.88
N TRP A 189 -10.64 5.42 15.11
CA TRP A 189 -10.61 5.99 16.47
C TRP A 189 -11.70 7.05 16.73
N SER A 190 -12.14 7.78 15.71
CA SER A 190 -13.16 8.82 15.86
C SER A 190 -14.58 8.31 15.61
N GLY A 191 -14.74 7.14 14.97
CA GLY A 191 -16.02 6.61 14.52
C GLY A 191 -16.65 7.37 13.34
N GLN A 192 -16.01 8.42 12.83
CA GLN A 192 -16.51 9.19 11.68
C GLN A 192 -16.28 8.42 10.38
N ILE A 193 -17.36 8.12 9.66
CA ILE A 193 -17.32 7.42 8.39
C ILE A 193 -16.49 8.23 7.38
N PRO A 194 -15.52 7.62 6.68
CA PRO A 194 -14.65 8.33 5.74
C PRO A 194 -15.42 8.71 4.48
N LYS A 195 -14.98 9.78 3.81
CA LYS A 195 -15.46 10.07 2.46
C LYS A 195 -14.91 8.99 1.53
N THR A 196 -15.78 8.40 0.71
CA THR A 196 -15.38 7.36 -0.25
C THR A 196 -15.57 7.83 -1.68
N MET A 197 -14.77 7.27 -2.58
CA MET A 197 -14.93 7.36 -4.02
C MET A 197 -15.03 5.94 -4.59
N GLU A 198 -15.91 5.77 -5.57
CA GLU A 198 -16.04 4.53 -6.31
C GLU A 198 -15.02 4.50 -7.45
N VAL A 199 -14.27 3.41 -7.60
CA VAL A 199 -13.24 3.28 -8.63
C VAL A 199 -13.35 1.91 -9.30
N PRO A 200 -13.39 1.86 -10.64
CA PRO A 200 -13.36 0.59 -11.37
C PRO A 200 -12.13 -0.24 -11.04
N THR A 201 -12.29 -1.56 -10.90
CA THR A 201 -11.20 -2.46 -10.48
C THR A 201 -10.03 -2.49 -11.47
N HIS A 202 -10.28 -2.24 -12.75
CA HIS A 202 -9.23 -2.19 -13.78
C HIS A 202 -8.31 -0.96 -13.65
N LEU A 203 -8.68 0.04 -12.84
CA LEU A 203 -7.85 1.20 -12.52
C LEU A 203 -7.18 1.10 -11.15
N LEU A 204 -7.37 -0.01 -10.42
CA LEU A 204 -6.86 -0.18 -9.07
C LEU A 204 -5.84 -1.30 -8.94
N TRP A 205 -4.77 -0.99 -8.22
CA TRP A 205 -3.73 -1.94 -7.85
C TRP A 205 -3.49 -1.91 -6.34
N VAL A 206 -3.25 -3.08 -5.75
CA VAL A 206 -2.78 -3.23 -4.36
C VAL A 206 -1.28 -2.94 -4.32
N GLU A 207 -0.84 -2.17 -3.31
CA GLU A 207 0.58 -1.88 -3.05
C GLU A 207 1.31 -3.01 -2.32
#